data_AF-A0A2U0UBP1-F1
#
_entry.id   AF-A0A2U0UBP1-F1
#
_cell.length_a   1.000
_cell.length_b   1.000
_cell.length_c   1.000
_cell.angle_alpha   90.00
_cell.angle_beta   90.00
_cell.angle_gamma   90.00
#
_symmetry.space_group_name_H-M   'P 1'
#
loop_
_entity.id
_entity.type
_entity.pdbx_description
1 polymer ?
#
loop_
_entity_poly.entity_id
_entity_poly.type
_entity_poly.pdbx_seq_one_letter_code
_entity_poly.pdbx_strand_id
1 'polypeptide(L)'
;MTFKQLLDKYDYEAMAPYVRLEVENNDYDLRPLDVQMQEMADYYAEMKKTKPTFGYIETPIEVKRVGDKLIVSNMHLGAMSDLLSHRVDVSDGVKVSEPEILALCVFQLVAHQPSTEKYREDDDFCTPGSFNCSNR
;
A
#
# COMPACT_ATOMS: atom_id res chain seq x y z
N MET A 1 13.11 11.49 2.05
CA MET A 1 11.75 11.84 2.49
C MET A 1 11.09 10.58 3.04
N THR A 2 10.31 10.66 4.12
CA THR A 2 9.50 9.52 4.59
C THR A 2 8.22 9.37 3.79
N PHE A 3 7.59 8.20 3.84
CA PHE A 3 6.31 7.99 3.18
C PHE A 3 5.23 8.92 3.76
N LYS A 4 5.23 9.14 5.08
CA LYS A 4 4.35 10.15 5.70
C LYS A 4 4.57 11.56 5.15
N GLN A 5 5.82 12.00 4.98
CA GLN A 5 6.12 13.32 4.42
C GLN A 5 5.65 13.44 2.97
N LEU A 6 5.83 12.39 2.16
CA LEU A 6 5.33 12.34 0.79
C LEU A 6 3.80 12.43 0.76
N LEU A 7 3.14 11.63 1.62
CA LEU A 7 1.70 11.62 1.78
C LEU A 7 1.17 12.99 2.20
N ASP A 8 1.82 13.67 3.13
CA ASP A 8 1.39 14.98 3.64
C ASP A 8 1.56 16.12 2.62
N LYS A 9 2.45 15.95 1.63
CA LYS A 9 2.74 16.95 0.61
C LYS A 9 1.65 17.10 -0.47
N TYR A 10 0.88 16.05 -0.71
CA TYR A 10 -0.10 16.02 -1.80
C TYR A 10 -1.52 15.77 -1.29
N ASP A 11 -2.51 16.23 -2.06
CA ASP A 11 -3.91 15.85 -1.88
C ASP A 11 -4.25 14.67 -2.80
N TYR A 12 -5.33 13.96 -2.51
CA TYR A 12 -5.75 12.79 -3.30
C TYR A 12 -5.88 13.13 -4.80
N GLU A 13 -6.40 14.31 -5.13
CA GLU A 13 -6.60 14.73 -6.52
C GLU A 13 -5.30 14.86 -7.33
N ALA A 14 -4.16 15.11 -6.67
CA ALA A 14 -2.87 15.18 -7.35
C ALA A 14 -2.39 13.80 -7.82
N MET A 15 -2.81 12.72 -7.13
CA MET A 15 -2.42 11.34 -7.44
C MET A 15 -3.52 10.53 -8.12
N ALA A 16 -4.79 10.97 -8.03
CA ALA A 16 -5.97 10.25 -8.53
C ALA A 16 -5.86 9.82 -10.01
N PRO A 17 -5.30 10.61 -10.95
CA PRO A 17 -5.13 10.15 -12.34
C PRO A 17 -4.22 8.94 -12.47
N TYR A 18 -3.18 8.83 -11.64
CA TYR A 18 -2.25 7.70 -11.64
C TYR A 18 -2.87 6.48 -10.94
N VAL A 19 -3.61 6.68 -9.85
CA VAL A 19 -4.37 5.60 -9.19
C VAL A 19 -5.36 4.98 -10.16
N ARG A 20 -6.09 5.81 -10.91
CA ARG A 20 -7.04 5.35 -11.93
C ARG A 20 -6.36 4.48 -12.97
N LEU A 21 -5.17 4.87 -13.44
CA LEU A 21 -4.41 4.08 -14.42
C LEU A 21 -4.04 2.70 -13.85
N GLU A 22 -3.57 2.62 -12.60
CA GLU A 22 -3.24 1.35 -11.95
C GLU A 22 -4.48 0.46 -11.75
N VAL A 23 -5.61 1.05 -11.35
CA VAL A 23 -6.90 0.36 -11.21
C VAL A 23 -7.41 -0.18 -12.54
N GLU A 24 -7.40 0.65 -13.60
CA GLU A 24 -7.82 0.25 -14.94
C GLU A 24 -6.90 -0.83 -15.55
N ASN A 25 -5.63 -0.88 -15.14
CA ASN A 25 -4.67 -1.93 -15.54
C ASN A 25 -4.78 -3.21 -14.70
N ASN A 26 -5.57 -3.22 -13.62
CA ASN A 26 -5.72 -4.36 -12.73
C ASN A 26 -6.89 -5.25 -13.15
N ASP A 27 -6.67 -6.06 -14.17
CA ASP A 27 -7.69 -6.98 -14.73
C ASP A 27 -8.16 -8.09 -13.75
N TYR A 28 -7.54 -8.19 -12.57
CA TYR A 28 -7.90 -9.18 -11.54
C TYR A 28 -9.02 -8.70 -10.61
N ASP A 29 -9.19 -7.38 -10.45
CA ASP A 29 -10.24 -6.82 -9.62
C ASP A 29 -11.49 -6.52 -10.47
N LEU A 30 -12.50 -7.38 -10.33
CA LEU A 30 -13.74 -7.31 -11.11
C LEU A 30 -14.75 -6.30 -10.54
N ARG A 31 -14.43 -5.60 -9.46
CA ARG A 31 -15.34 -4.62 -8.85
C ARG A 31 -15.49 -3.39 -9.75
N PRO A 32 -16.64 -2.68 -9.69
CA PRO A 32 -16.82 -1.45 -10.45
C PRO A 32 -15.72 -0.41 -10.19
N LEU A 33 -15.30 0.32 -11.23
CA LEU A 33 -14.23 1.33 -11.15
C LEU A 33 -14.51 2.39 -10.09
N ASP A 34 -15.76 2.85 -9.97
CA ASP A 34 -16.19 3.82 -8.97
C ASP A 34 -16.02 3.29 -7.54
N VAL A 35 -16.31 2.01 -7.31
CA VAL A 35 -16.09 1.34 -6.02
C VAL A 35 -14.59 1.29 -5.70
N GLN A 36 -13.77 0.84 -6.66
CA GLN A 36 -12.32 0.75 -6.47
C GLN A 36 -11.70 2.14 -6.19
N MET A 37 -12.10 3.16 -6.96
CA MET A 37 -11.60 4.53 -6.77
C MET A 37 -12.04 5.14 -5.43
N GLN A 38 -13.25 4.82 -4.95
CA GLN A 38 -13.73 5.26 -3.64
C GLN A 38 -12.92 4.62 -2.51
N GLU A 39 -12.65 3.32 -2.58
CA GLU A 39 -11.82 2.64 -1.57
C GLU A 39 -10.40 3.21 -1.50
N MET A 40 -9.80 3.53 -2.66
CA MET A 40 -8.50 4.19 -2.72
C MET A 40 -8.53 5.56 -2.01
N ALA A 41 -9.59 6.34 -2.20
CA ALA A 41 -9.77 7.64 -1.56
C ALA A 41 -9.97 7.52 -0.04
N ASP A 42 -10.77 6.54 0.40
CA ASP A 42 -11.05 6.29 1.81
C ASP A 42 -9.78 5.84 2.55
N TYR A 43 -9.03 4.90 1.95
CA TYR A 43 -7.78 4.41 2.53
C TYR A 43 -6.70 5.50 2.56
N TYR A 44 -6.63 6.33 1.52
CA TYR A 44 -5.76 7.52 1.52
C TYR A 44 -6.08 8.47 2.69
N ALA A 45 -7.36 8.74 2.91
CA ALA A 45 -7.81 9.59 4.01
C ALA A 45 -7.49 8.96 5.38
N GLU A 46 -7.55 7.64 5.51
CA GLU A 46 -7.13 6.92 6.71
C GLU A 46 -5.62 7.03 6.96
N MET A 47 -4.80 6.78 5.93
CA MET A 47 -3.35 6.95 5.99
C MET A 47 -2.96 8.38 6.40
N LYS A 48 -3.66 9.40 5.89
CA LYS A 48 -3.42 10.81 6.24
C LYS A 48 -3.62 11.08 7.74
N LYS A 49 -4.63 10.46 8.35
CA LYS A 49 -4.96 10.61 9.79
C LYS A 49 -4.04 9.81 10.69
N THR A 50 -3.44 8.75 10.16
CA THR A 50 -2.59 7.82 10.91
C THR A 50 -1.27 8.48 11.31
N LYS A 51 -0.88 8.27 12.56
CA LYS A 51 0.42 8.70 13.09
C LYS A 51 1.45 7.58 12.90
N PRO A 52 2.67 7.88 12.44
CA PRO A 52 3.71 6.88 12.34
C PRO A 52 4.11 6.33 13.72
N THR A 53 4.38 5.02 13.84
CA THR A 53 4.70 4.37 15.13
C THR A 53 6.11 4.71 15.61
N PHE A 54 7.08 4.73 14.69
CA PHE A 54 8.51 4.90 15.00
C PHE A 54 9.10 6.11 14.26
N GLY A 55 10.13 6.73 14.82
CA GLY A 55 10.81 7.86 14.17
C GLY A 55 11.69 7.44 12.98
N TYR A 56 12.10 6.17 12.90
CA TYR A 56 13.03 5.68 11.89
C TYR A 56 12.94 4.15 11.73
N ILE A 57 12.70 3.69 10.51
CA ILE A 57 12.82 2.28 10.10
C ILE A 57 13.88 2.21 9.00
N GLU A 58 14.83 1.28 9.14
CA GLU A 58 16.03 1.21 8.30
C GLU A 58 15.72 0.80 6.86
N THR A 59 14.82 -0.18 6.67
CA THR A 59 14.44 -0.68 5.34
C THR A 59 13.63 0.37 4.57
N PRO A 60 14.07 0.89 3.41
CA PRO A 60 13.28 1.87 2.65
C PRO A 60 12.19 1.20 1.80
N ILE A 61 11.14 1.96 1.48
CA ILE A 61 10.30 1.70 0.31
C ILE A 61 11.13 2.06 -0.91
N GLU A 62 11.42 1.06 -1.75
CA GLU A 62 12.24 1.24 -2.94
C GLU A 62 11.35 1.45 -4.16
N VAL A 63 11.65 2.47 -4.95
CA VAL A 63 11.04 2.74 -6.24
C VAL A 63 12.05 2.47 -7.33
N LYS A 64 11.73 1.54 -8.23
CA LYS A 64 12.59 1.17 -9.35
C LYS A 64 11.78 0.97 -10.63
N ARG A 65 12.45 1.11 -11.77
CA ARG A 65 11.87 0.81 -13.07
C ARG A 65 12.41 -0.54 -13.55
N VAL A 66 11.51 -1.45 -13.91
CA VAL A 66 11.85 -2.77 -14.48
C VAL A 66 11.18 -2.86 -15.84
N GLY A 67 11.98 -2.73 -16.90
CA GLY A 67 11.46 -2.50 -18.25
C GLY A 67 10.65 -1.20 -18.30
N ASP A 68 9.40 -1.29 -18.76
CA ASP A 68 8.51 -0.14 -18.84
C ASP A 68 7.66 0.09 -17.58
N LYS A 69 7.76 -0.80 -16.58
CA LYS A 69 6.95 -0.76 -15.37
C LYS A 69 7.68 -0.08 -14.22
N LEU A 70 6.96 0.78 -13.51
CA LEU A 70 7.37 1.29 -12.21
C LEU A 70 6.97 0.26 -11.15
N ILE A 71 7.89 -0.04 -10.23
CA ILE A 71 7.67 -1.01 -9.15
C ILE A 71 8.04 -0.34 -7.83
N VAL A 72 7.18 -0.50 -6.84
CA VAL A 72 7.47 -0.21 -5.43
C VAL A 72 7.66 -1.53 -4.69
N SER A 73 8.72 -1.63 -3.89
CA SER A 73 8.97 -2.79 -3.02
C SER A 73 9.00 -2.40 -1.54
N ASN A 74 8.98 -3.40 -0.66
CA ASN A 74 8.93 -3.26 0.79
C ASN A 74 7.62 -2.62 1.31
N MET A 75 6.54 -2.74 0.53
CA MET A 75 5.20 -2.23 0.86
C MET A 75 4.38 -3.15 1.78
N HIS A 76 4.88 -4.35 2.10
CA HIS A 76 4.20 -5.36 2.93
C HIS A 76 4.78 -5.46 4.35
N LEU A 77 5.68 -4.55 4.74
CA LEU A 77 6.38 -4.62 6.02
C LEU A 77 5.54 -3.96 7.13
N GLY A 78 4.64 -4.74 7.72
CA GLY A 78 4.01 -4.40 9.01
C GLY A 78 2.72 -3.56 8.92
N ALA A 79 2.39 -2.89 10.02
CA ALA A 79 1.17 -2.08 10.11
C ALA A 79 1.30 -0.80 9.27
N MET A 80 0.16 -0.22 8.86
CA MET A 80 0.13 1.08 8.16
C MET A 80 0.94 2.17 8.89
N SER A 81 0.85 2.22 10.23
CA SER A 81 1.62 3.18 11.02
C SER A 81 3.13 2.96 10.97
N ASP A 82 3.59 1.73 10.77
CA ASP A 82 5.02 1.43 10.58
C ASP A 82 5.44 1.86 9.18
N LEU A 83 4.68 1.47 8.15
CA LEU A 83 4.94 1.82 6.76
C LEU A 83 5.14 3.33 6.55
N LEU A 84 4.34 4.15 7.23
CA LEU A 84 4.43 5.61 7.17
C LEU A 84 5.79 6.16 7.67
N SER A 85 6.50 5.42 8.52
CA SER A 85 7.84 5.75 9.01
C SER A 85 8.97 5.38 8.03
N HIS A 86 8.72 4.55 7.02
CA HIS A 86 9.75 4.16 6.05
C HIS A 86 10.15 5.34 5.18
N ARG A 87 11.43 5.37 4.78
CA ARG A 87 11.91 6.29 3.75
C ARG A 87 11.45 5.82 2.38
N VAL A 88 11.13 6.76 1.50
CA VAL A 88 10.97 6.47 0.06
C VAL A 88 12.33 6.72 -0.59
N ASP A 89 12.86 5.69 -1.25
CA ASP A 89 14.12 5.73 -1.98
C ASP A 89 13.87 5.42 -3.46
N VAL A 90 14.30 6.33 -4.34
CA VAL A 90 14.04 6.24 -5.77
C VAL A 90 15.37 5.94 -6.45
N SER A 91 15.41 4.82 -7.18
CA SER A 91 16.64 4.37 -7.87
C SER A 91 17.14 5.43 -8.84
N ASP A 92 18.47 5.56 -8.93
CA ASP A 92 19.12 6.50 -9.83
C ASP A 92 18.64 6.33 -11.28
N GLY A 93 18.32 7.45 -11.93
CA GLY A 93 17.86 7.48 -13.32
C GLY A 93 16.36 7.22 -13.52
N VAL A 94 15.61 6.86 -12.48
CA VAL A 94 14.15 6.78 -12.55
C VAL A 94 13.56 8.19 -12.53
N LYS A 95 12.98 8.63 -13.66
CA LYS A 95 12.26 9.90 -13.79
C LYS A 95 10.77 9.65 -13.66
N VAL A 96 10.22 9.95 -12.48
CA VAL A 96 8.82 9.73 -12.13
C VAL A 96 8.35 10.88 -11.22
N SER A 97 7.08 11.23 -11.28
CA SER A 97 6.53 12.27 -10.40
C SER A 97 6.26 11.72 -9.00
N GLU A 98 6.41 12.56 -7.97
CA GLU A 98 6.08 12.18 -6.60
C GLU A 98 4.60 11.72 -6.42
N PRO A 99 3.59 12.37 -7.06
CA PRO A 99 2.21 11.87 -7.02
C PRO A 99 2.02 10.49 -7.66
N GLU A 100 2.78 10.15 -8.69
CA GLU A 100 2.74 8.82 -9.32
C GLU A 100 3.35 7.75 -8.42
N ILE A 101 4.46 8.06 -7.72
CA ILE A 101 5.00 7.17 -6.68
C ILE A 101 3.96 6.95 -5.58
N LEU A 102 3.35 8.03 -5.11
CA LEU A 102 2.34 7.98 -4.05
C LEU A 102 1.12 7.15 -4.47
N ALA A 103 0.65 7.33 -5.70
CA ALA A 103 -0.43 6.54 -6.28
C ALA A 103 -0.11 5.05 -6.29
N LEU A 104 1.09 4.68 -6.77
CA LEU A 104 1.51 3.28 -6.83
C LEU A 104 1.62 2.66 -5.43
N CYS A 105 2.14 3.40 -4.46
CA CYS A 105 2.18 2.96 -3.07
C CYS A 105 0.77 2.70 -2.50
N VAL A 106 -0.16 3.65 -2.69
CA VAL A 106 -1.54 3.50 -2.21
C VAL A 106 -2.24 2.34 -2.89
N PHE A 107 -2.12 2.24 -4.22
CA PHE A 107 -2.69 1.15 -5.00
C PHE A 107 -2.18 -0.20 -4.50
N GLN A 108 -0.87 -0.36 -4.31
CA GLN A 108 -0.29 -1.61 -3.81
C GLN A 108 -0.79 -1.99 -2.42
N LEU A 109 -1.02 -1.02 -1.54
CA LEU A 109 -1.57 -1.29 -0.21
C LEU A 109 -3.02 -1.75 -0.29
N VAL A 110 -3.87 -1.03 -1.02
CA VAL A 110 -5.31 -1.31 -1.08
C VAL A 110 -5.58 -2.57 -1.90
N ALA A 111 -5.00 -2.68 -3.08
CA ALA A 111 -5.22 -3.82 -3.98
C ALA A 111 -4.66 -5.14 -3.41
N HIS A 112 -3.63 -5.07 -2.55
CA HIS A 112 -3.03 -6.26 -1.93
C HIS A 112 -3.32 -6.42 -0.44
N GLN A 113 -4.12 -5.54 0.19
CA GLN A 113 -4.55 -5.67 1.59
C GLN A 113 -5.16 -7.05 1.90
N PRO A 114 -6.05 -7.62 1.05
CA PRO A 114 -6.62 -8.95 1.32
C PRO A 114 -5.57 -10.06 1.26
N SER A 115 -4.47 -9.84 0.54
CA SER A 115 -3.35 -10.78 0.44
C SER A 115 -2.39 -10.68 1.61
N THR A 116 -2.28 -9.51 2.26
CA THR A 116 -1.38 -9.29 3.41
C THR A 116 -2.07 -9.61 4.75
N GLU A 117 -3.38 -9.42 4.88
CA GLU A 117 -4.13 -9.86 6.08
C GLU A 117 -4.10 -11.38 6.26
N LYS A 118 -4.08 -12.14 5.16
CA LYS A 118 -4.01 -13.61 5.16
C LYS A 118 -2.69 -14.19 5.71
N TYR A 119 -1.66 -13.36 5.89
CA TYR A 119 -0.36 -13.75 6.46
C TYR A 119 -0.16 -13.30 7.91
N ARG A 120 -1.16 -12.67 8.56
CA ARG A 120 -1.13 -12.55 10.03
C ARG A 120 -1.31 -13.96 10.60
N GLU A 121 -0.24 -14.48 11.18
CA GLU A 121 -0.10 -15.82 11.77
C GLU A 121 -0.98 -16.08 13.01
N ASP A 122 -2.18 -15.50 13.08
CA ASP A 122 -3.15 -15.75 14.15
C ASP A 122 -4.52 -16.22 13.65
N ASP A 123 -4.76 -16.29 12.33
CA ASP A 123 -5.93 -16.98 11.80
C ASP A 123 -5.65 -18.49 11.76
N ASP A 124 -5.65 -19.10 12.94
CA ASP A 124 -5.90 -20.52 13.11
C ASP A 124 -7.17 -20.86 12.31
N PHE A 125 -6.99 -21.44 11.12
CA PHE A 125 -8.04 -22.15 10.42
C PHE A 125 -8.47 -23.33 11.32
N CYS A 126 -9.41 -23.12 12.23
CA CYS A 126 -10.25 -24.20 12.75
C CYS A 126 -11.06 -24.73 11.55
N THR A 127 -10.44 -25.62 10.77
CA THR A 127 -11.14 -26.43 9.78
C THR A 127 -12.13 -27.33 10.51
N PRO A 128 -13.36 -27.53 10.00
CA PRO A 128 -14.31 -28.45 10.61
C PRO A 128 -13.70 -29.87 10.63
N GLY A 129 -13.22 -30.31 11.80
CA GLY A 129 -12.53 -31.60 11.98
C GLY A 129 -11.16 -31.55 12.66
N SER A 130 -10.58 -30.38 12.95
CA SER A 130 -9.35 -30.29 13.73
C SER A 130 -9.63 -30.48 15.23
N PHE A 131 -8.89 -31.42 15.84
CA PHE A 131 -9.14 -31.96 17.19
C PHE A 131 -8.78 -31.03 18.36
N ASN A 132 -8.47 -29.75 18.12
CA ASN A 132 -7.91 -28.85 19.13
C ASN A 132 -8.64 -27.52 19.32
N CYS A 133 -9.87 -27.36 18.84
CA CYS A 133 -10.71 -26.23 19.23
C CYS A 133 -11.45 -26.61 20.52
N SER A 134 -10.75 -26.64 21.66
CA SER A 134 -11.35 -26.85 22.99
C SER A 134 -10.73 -25.89 24.02
N ASN A 135 -11.63 -25.08 24.59
CA ASN A 135 -11.47 -24.18 25.73
C ASN A 135 -10.69 -22.88 25.51
N ARG A 136 -11.40 -21.85 25.08
CA ARG A 136 -11.43 -20.56 25.78
C ARG A 136 -12.81 -19.92 25.69
#